data_AF-A0A9P5YT87-F1
#
_entry.id   AF-A0A9P5YT87-F1
#
_cell.length_a   1.000
_cell.length_b   1.000
_cell.length_c   1.000
_cell.angle_alpha   90.00
_cell.angle_beta   90.00
_cell.angle_gamma   90.00
#
_symmetry.space_group_name_H-M   'P 1'
#
loop_
_entity.id
_entity.type
_entity.pdbx_description
1 polymer ?
#
loop_
_entity_poly.entity_id
_entity_poly.type
_entity_poly.pdbx_seq_one_letter_code
_entity_poly.pdbx_strand_id
1 'polypeptide(L)'
;LCIKLAKPNFGRTLAREARFYEQLGREQSFEEVVTPRCFDFFTVPLNECFDVQGRPVSHIKPWENITIHQPQPDSNRTGREEDIQWRLPDDRLEDSQWRLPDDWPNHREYYEDGDGWKSGSSWDEWRYSPSDPLICTLVLEKLGKIYFCENIADTLATSISNMHELVHDLGSTGIMHKDLRYWNIVRATRDVVCPRHERVHRWQLIDFDIAKKI
;
A
#
# COMPACT_ATOMS: atom_id res chain seq x y z
N LEU A 1 9.98 5.42 13.57
CA LEU A 1 9.04 4.29 13.50
C LEU A 1 7.65 4.76 13.07
N CYS A 2 7.09 4.13 12.04
CA CYS A 2 5.69 4.20 11.66
C CYS A 2 5.11 2.78 11.84
N ILE A 3 3.88 2.68 12.37
CA ILE A 3 3.22 1.40 12.60
C ILE A 3 1.83 1.50 11.96
N LYS A 4 1.56 0.65 10.97
CA LYS A 4 0.23 0.46 10.41
C LYS A 4 -0.43 -0.73 11.09
N LEU A 5 -1.61 -0.50 11.63
CA LEU A 5 -2.47 -1.53 12.23
C LEU A 5 -3.75 -1.61 11.41
N ALA A 6 -4.04 -2.80 10.88
CA ALA A 6 -5.25 -3.06 10.13
C ALA A 6 -6.33 -3.68 11.03
N LYS A 7 -7.62 -3.41 10.73
CA LYS A 7 -8.68 -4.29 11.25
C LYS A 7 -8.41 -5.72 10.76
N PRO A 8 -8.86 -6.78 11.47
CA PRO A 8 -8.45 -8.16 11.18
C PRO A 8 -8.72 -8.57 9.74
N ASN A 9 -9.84 -8.09 9.22
CA ASN A 9 -10.32 -8.27 7.86
C ASN A 9 -9.51 -7.53 6.76
N PHE A 10 -8.62 -6.60 7.11
CA PHE A 10 -7.71 -5.90 6.18
C PHE A 10 -6.25 -6.36 6.32
N GLY A 11 -5.98 -7.45 7.05
CA GLY A 11 -4.61 -7.94 7.24
C GLY A 11 -3.85 -8.21 5.94
N ARG A 12 -4.56 -8.75 4.93
CA ARG A 12 -4.00 -9.04 3.61
C ARG A 12 -3.56 -7.79 2.84
N THR A 13 -4.20 -6.64 3.07
CA THR A 13 -3.80 -5.34 2.50
C THR A 13 -2.40 -4.97 2.96
N LEU A 14 -2.11 -5.11 4.26
CA LEU A 14 -0.77 -4.85 4.81
C LEU A 14 0.26 -5.87 4.34
N ALA A 15 -0.09 -7.16 4.31
CA ALA A 15 0.80 -8.20 3.81
C ALA A 15 1.18 -7.97 2.33
N ARG A 16 0.21 -7.51 1.53
CA ARG A 16 0.44 -7.15 0.14
C ARG A 16 1.37 -5.95 0.00
N GLU A 17 1.14 -4.88 0.76
CA GLU A 17 2.05 -3.73 0.78
C GLU A 17 3.49 -4.16 1.18
N ALA A 18 3.62 -4.95 2.24
CA ALA A 18 4.90 -5.47 2.71
C ALA A 18 5.65 -6.23 1.61
N ARG A 19 4.96 -7.11 0.89
CA ARG A 19 5.52 -7.86 -0.25
C ARG A 19 6.05 -6.93 -1.35
N PHE A 20 5.39 -5.81 -1.66
CA PHE A 20 5.94 -4.86 -2.62
C PHE A 20 7.23 -4.20 -2.13
N TYR A 21 7.35 -3.90 -0.84
CA TYR A 21 8.62 -3.45 -0.27
C TYR A 21 9.71 -4.53 -0.36
N GLU A 22 9.38 -5.80 -0.12
CA GLU A 22 10.32 -6.93 -0.30
C GLU A 22 10.84 -7.02 -1.73
N GLN A 23 9.93 -6.95 -2.72
CA GLN A 23 10.31 -7.03 -4.12
C GLN A 23 11.19 -5.84 -4.52
N LEU A 24 10.81 -4.63 -4.14
CA LEU A 24 11.61 -3.42 -4.40
C LEU A 24 12.98 -3.46 -3.69
N GLY A 25 13.07 -4.07 -2.51
CA GLY A 25 14.32 -4.23 -1.78
C GLY A 25 15.28 -5.24 -2.43
N ARG A 26 14.78 -6.17 -3.25
CA ARG A 26 15.61 -7.12 -4.01
C ARG A 26 16.20 -6.51 -5.28
N GLU A 27 15.57 -5.46 -5.80
CA GLU A 27 16.02 -4.78 -7.01
C GLU A 27 17.26 -3.94 -6.72
N GLN A 28 18.37 -4.30 -7.38
CA GLN A 28 19.64 -3.59 -7.22
C GLN A 28 19.44 -2.12 -7.61
N SER A 29 19.87 -1.20 -6.74
CA SER A 29 19.72 0.27 -6.87
C SER A 29 18.44 0.90 -6.29
N PHE A 30 17.48 0.13 -5.81
CA PHE A 30 16.21 0.66 -5.27
C PHE A 30 16.11 0.54 -3.75
N GLU A 31 16.91 -0.36 -3.17
CA GLU A 31 17.09 -0.47 -1.73
C GLU A 31 17.46 0.90 -1.17
N GLU A 32 16.75 1.32 -0.13
CA GLU A 32 16.92 2.59 0.58
C GLU A 32 16.58 3.87 -0.19
N VAL A 33 16.50 3.83 -1.52
CA VAL A 33 16.18 4.97 -2.38
C VAL A 33 14.67 5.11 -2.53
N VAL A 34 14.01 4.06 -2.98
CA VAL A 34 12.55 4.01 -3.20
C VAL A 34 11.84 3.26 -2.06
N THR A 35 12.56 2.36 -1.36
CA THR A 35 12.01 1.59 -0.25
C THR A 35 12.35 2.14 1.13
N PRO A 36 11.50 1.87 2.14
CA PRO A 36 11.88 2.01 3.54
C PRO A 36 13.11 1.14 3.85
N ARG A 37 14.05 1.63 4.67
CA ARG A 37 15.24 0.85 5.06
C ARG A 37 14.88 -0.33 5.94
N CYS A 38 13.93 -0.09 6.84
CA CYS A 38 13.40 -1.09 7.73
C CYS A 38 11.90 -1.16 7.54
N PHE A 39 11.46 -2.33 7.14
CA PHE A 39 10.06 -2.71 7.15
C PHE A 39 9.98 -4.18 7.53
N ASP A 40 8.89 -4.55 8.19
CA ASP A 40 8.58 -5.96 8.43
C ASP A 40 7.08 -6.10 8.76
N PHE A 41 6.53 -7.27 8.43
CA PHE A 41 5.13 -7.59 8.62
C PHE A 41 4.97 -8.68 9.68
N PHE A 42 4.22 -8.35 10.73
CA PHE A 42 4.00 -9.23 11.87
C PHE A 42 2.53 -9.56 12.02
N THR A 43 2.27 -10.79 12.46
CA THR A 43 0.93 -11.22 12.85
C THR A 43 0.93 -11.94 14.17
N VAL A 44 -0.15 -11.76 14.93
CA VAL A 44 -0.40 -12.49 16.18
C VAL A 44 -1.90 -12.82 16.28
N PRO A 45 -2.28 -14.03 16.74
CA PRO A 45 -3.66 -14.34 17.04
C PRO A 45 -4.23 -13.40 18.12
N LEU A 46 -5.45 -12.89 17.93
CA LEU A 46 -6.06 -11.95 18.88
C LEU A 46 -6.25 -12.56 20.28
N ASN A 47 -6.51 -13.87 20.34
CA ASN A 47 -6.67 -14.61 21.60
C ASN A 47 -5.36 -14.73 22.40
N GLU A 48 -4.21 -14.44 21.79
CA GLU A 48 -2.89 -14.37 22.44
C GLU A 48 -2.53 -12.93 22.88
N CYS A 49 -3.35 -11.94 22.54
CA CYS A 49 -3.12 -10.54 22.91
C CYS A 49 -3.67 -10.21 24.29
N PHE A 50 -2.95 -9.33 25.00
CA PHE A 50 -3.35 -8.80 26.30
C PHE A 50 -3.47 -7.28 26.27
N ASP A 51 -4.41 -6.72 27.03
CA ASP A 51 -4.53 -5.27 27.23
C ASP A 51 -3.42 -4.73 28.15
N VAL A 52 -3.40 -3.42 28.37
CA VAL A 52 -2.40 -2.76 29.23
C VAL A 52 -2.50 -3.17 30.70
N GLN A 53 -3.57 -3.85 31.11
CA GLN A 53 -3.76 -4.45 32.43
C GLN A 53 -3.44 -5.95 32.45
N GLY A 54 -2.97 -6.53 31.34
CA GLY A 54 -2.64 -7.95 31.22
C GLY A 54 -3.86 -8.87 31.05
N ARG A 55 -5.03 -8.33 30.67
CA ARG A 55 -6.24 -9.14 30.45
C ARG A 55 -6.35 -9.56 28.98
N PRO A 56 -6.80 -10.79 28.68
CA PRO A 56 -6.98 -11.23 27.30
C PRO A 56 -7.90 -10.29 26.50
N VAL A 57 -7.50 -9.98 25.28
CA VAL A 57 -8.28 -9.14 24.36
C VAL A 57 -9.23 -10.01 23.54
N SER A 58 -10.53 -9.75 23.64
CA SER A 58 -11.54 -10.41 22.79
C SER A 58 -12.07 -9.51 21.68
N HIS A 59 -11.91 -8.19 21.81
CA HIS A 59 -12.37 -7.18 20.86
C HIS A 59 -11.52 -5.91 21.00
N ILE A 60 -11.37 -5.17 19.90
CA ILE A 60 -10.60 -3.92 19.86
C ILE A 60 -11.57 -2.77 19.61
N LYS A 61 -11.95 -2.08 20.70
CA LYS A 61 -12.95 -1.00 20.70
C LYS A 61 -12.75 0.08 19.64
N PRO A 62 -11.52 0.56 19.35
CA PRO A 62 -11.32 1.53 18.27
C PRO A 62 -11.86 1.08 16.90
N TRP A 63 -11.94 -0.23 16.64
CA TRP A 63 -12.45 -0.75 15.37
C TRP A 63 -13.97 -0.78 15.28
N GLU A 64 -14.67 -0.75 16.42
CA GLU A 64 -16.14 -0.75 16.50
C GLU A 64 -16.73 0.61 16.10
N ASN A 65 -16.00 1.70 16.37
CA ASN A 65 -16.48 3.06 16.16
C ASN A 65 -16.08 3.67 14.79
N ILE A 66 -15.38 2.92 13.94
CA ILE A 66 -14.94 3.40 12.63
C ILE A 66 -15.86 2.83 11.54
N THR A 67 -16.81 3.64 11.09
CA THR A 67 -17.54 3.42 9.84
C THR A 67 -16.62 3.82 8.69
N ILE A 68 -16.22 2.85 7.86
CA ILE A 68 -15.41 3.13 6.68
C ILE A 68 -16.37 3.64 5.59
N HIS A 69 -16.38 4.95 5.38
CA HIS A 69 -17.18 5.56 4.32
C HIS A 69 -16.58 5.20 2.95
N GLN A 70 -17.35 4.52 2.10
CA GLN A 70 -16.97 4.28 0.72
C GLN A 70 -16.96 5.62 -0.05
N PRO A 71 -15.97 5.88 -0.92
CA PRO A 71 -16.08 6.97 -1.88
C PRO A 71 -17.30 6.69 -2.77
N GLN A 72 -18.32 7.55 -2.72
CA GLN A 72 -19.42 7.46 -3.67
C GLN A 72 -18.90 7.83 -5.07
N PRO A 73 -19.30 7.10 -6.12
CA PRO A 73 -18.97 7.49 -7.48
C PRO A 73 -19.59 8.86 -7.76
N ASP A 74 -18.77 9.78 -8.25
CA ASP A 74 -19.15 11.16 -8.57
C ASP A 74 -20.19 11.15 -9.69
N SER A 75 -21.44 11.48 -9.38
CA SER A 75 -22.59 11.38 -10.29
C SER A 75 -22.55 12.36 -11.46
N ASN A 76 -21.57 13.27 -11.49
CA ASN A 76 -21.46 14.35 -12.47
C ASN A 76 -20.40 14.14 -13.57
N ARG A 77 -19.76 12.96 -13.69
CA ARG A 77 -18.84 12.69 -14.81
C ARG A 77 -19.59 12.35 -16.10
N THR A 78 -19.94 13.38 -16.88
CA THR A 78 -20.42 13.31 -18.27
C THR A 78 -19.26 13.36 -19.28
N GLY A 79 -18.19 12.58 -19.05
CA GLY A 79 -17.02 12.49 -19.93
C GLY A 79 -16.92 11.12 -20.57
N ARG A 80 -16.64 11.10 -21.88
CA ARG A 80 -16.65 9.93 -22.80
C ARG A 80 -16.06 8.64 -22.21
N GLU A 81 -16.80 7.57 -22.45
CA GLU A 81 -16.50 6.17 -22.19
C GLU A 81 -15.15 5.76 -22.80
N GLU A 82 -14.18 5.42 -21.93
CA GLU A 82 -13.09 4.43 -22.14
C GLU A 82 -12.15 4.32 -20.92
N ASP A 83 -12.23 5.24 -19.95
CA ASP A 83 -11.43 5.18 -18.73
C ASP A 83 -12.13 4.41 -17.59
N ILE A 84 -11.74 3.13 -17.44
CA ILE A 84 -11.79 2.30 -16.23
C ILE A 84 -13.00 2.59 -15.33
N GLN A 85 -14.15 2.06 -15.75
CA GLN A 85 -15.28 1.85 -14.86
C GLN A 85 -14.80 0.90 -13.75
N TRP A 86 -14.41 1.44 -12.59
CA TRP A 86 -14.49 0.72 -11.32
C TRP A 86 -15.96 0.34 -11.13
N ARG A 87 -16.40 -0.75 -11.80
CA ARG A 87 -17.71 -1.34 -11.58
C ARG A 87 -17.72 -1.78 -10.13
N LEU A 88 -18.25 -0.92 -9.27
CA LEU A 88 -18.79 -1.31 -7.99
C LEU A 88 -19.67 -2.54 -8.27
N PRO A 89 -19.40 -3.69 -7.63
CA PRO A 89 -20.26 -4.84 -7.79
C PRO A 89 -21.65 -4.48 -7.26
N ASP A 90 -22.66 -5.04 -7.92
CA ASP A 90 -24.05 -5.13 -7.47
C ASP A 90 -24.10 -5.25 -5.93
N ASP A 91 -24.91 -4.41 -5.28
CA ASP A 91 -25.05 -4.21 -3.83
C ASP A 91 -25.50 -5.47 -3.05
N ARG A 92 -25.38 -6.65 -3.65
CA ARG A 92 -25.88 -7.96 -3.18
C ARG A 92 -24.80 -8.88 -2.63
N LEU A 93 -23.54 -8.45 -2.53
CA LEU A 93 -22.45 -9.29 -2.00
C LEU A 93 -21.73 -8.58 -0.84
N GLU A 94 -22.12 -8.93 0.38
CA GLU A 94 -21.41 -8.60 1.63
C GLU A 94 -19.92 -9.04 1.63
N ASP A 95 -19.53 -9.91 0.68
CA ASP A 95 -18.17 -10.40 0.42
C ASP A 95 -17.31 -9.47 -0.46
N SER A 96 -17.87 -8.41 -1.05
CA SER A 96 -17.14 -7.51 -1.96
C SER A 96 -16.19 -6.56 -1.24
N GLN A 97 -16.45 -6.25 0.03
CA GLN A 97 -15.69 -5.29 0.83
C GLN A 97 -14.26 -5.76 1.20
N TRP A 98 -13.94 -7.04 0.97
CA TRP A 98 -12.65 -7.67 1.28
C TRP A 98 -11.78 -7.96 0.06
N ARG A 99 -12.31 -7.75 -1.14
CA ARG A 99 -11.62 -8.17 -2.37
C ARG A 99 -10.49 -7.19 -2.69
N LEU A 100 -9.27 -7.70 -2.59
CA LEU A 100 -8.10 -7.03 -3.14
C LEU A 100 -8.12 -7.12 -4.67
N PRO A 101 -7.31 -6.31 -5.39
CA PRO A 101 -7.22 -6.40 -6.84
C PRO A 101 -6.97 -7.83 -7.37
N ASP A 102 -6.28 -8.68 -6.61
CA ASP A 102 -6.04 -10.10 -6.94
C ASP A 102 -7.28 -11.00 -6.89
N ASP A 103 -8.33 -10.61 -6.17
CA ASP A 103 -9.53 -11.43 -5.98
C ASP A 103 -10.55 -11.28 -7.13
N TRP A 104 -10.22 -10.47 -8.13
CA TRP A 104 -11.05 -10.21 -9.28
C TRP A 104 -10.61 -11.12 -10.45
N PRO A 105 -11.42 -12.12 -10.84
CA PRO A 105 -11.04 -13.07 -11.90
C PRO A 105 -10.75 -12.42 -13.26
N ASN A 106 -11.33 -11.23 -13.49
CA ASN A 106 -11.16 -10.47 -14.72
C ASN A 106 -9.92 -9.56 -14.68
N HIS A 107 -9.23 -9.48 -13.56
CA HIS A 107 -8.02 -8.69 -13.34
C HIS A 107 -6.79 -9.57 -13.49
N ARG A 108 -6.64 -10.18 -14.68
CA ARG A 108 -5.50 -11.05 -15.02
C ARG A 108 -4.16 -10.40 -14.68
N GLU A 109 -4.10 -9.11 -14.92
CA GLU A 109 -2.97 -8.26 -14.61
C GLU A 109 -2.54 -8.19 -13.13
N TYR A 110 -3.38 -8.61 -12.20
CA TYR A 110 -3.05 -8.71 -10.78
C TYR A 110 -2.86 -10.16 -10.35
N TYR A 111 -3.60 -11.12 -10.91
CA TYR A 111 -3.54 -12.52 -10.50
C TYR A 111 -2.40 -13.32 -11.17
N GLU A 112 -2.01 -12.99 -12.41
CA GLU A 112 -0.95 -13.72 -13.13
C GLU A 112 0.40 -13.58 -12.41
N ASP A 113 0.96 -14.70 -11.95
CA ASP A 113 2.26 -14.81 -11.28
C ASP A 113 3.31 -15.40 -12.24
N GLY A 114 3.41 -14.85 -13.46
CA GLY A 114 4.28 -15.39 -14.51
C GLY A 114 5.77 -15.41 -14.14
N ASP A 115 6.18 -14.51 -13.25
CA ASP A 115 7.53 -14.33 -12.71
C ASP A 115 7.70 -14.92 -11.29
N GLY A 116 6.66 -15.53 -10.71
CA GLY A 116 6.75 -16.24 -9.43
C GLY A 116 6.92 -15.35 -8.19
N TRP A 117 6.62 -14.06 -8.28
CA TRP A 117 6.77 -13.09 -7.18
C TRP A 117 5.75 -13.27 -6.05
N LYS A 118 4.63 -13.95 -6.31
CA LYS A 118 3.66 -14.36 -5.28
C LYS A 118 3.93 -15.75 -4.73
N SER A 119 4.60 -16.58 -5.52
CA SER A 119 4.86 -17.98 -5.20
C SER A 119 5.55 -18.13 -3.84
N GLY A 120 4.98 -19.00 -2.98
CA GLY A 120 5.49 -19.28 -1.64
C GLY A 120 5.03 -18.30 -0.55
N SER A 121 4.31 -17.23 -0.87
CA SER A 121 3.71 -16.33 0.13
C SER A 121 2.38 -16.89 0.63
N SER A 122 2.34 -17.35 1.89
CA SER A 122 1.11 -17.78 2.55
C SER A 122 0.03 -16.69 2.60
N TRP A 123 0.42 -15.41 2.50
CA TRP A 123 -0.48 -14.26 2.50
C TRP A 123 -1.28 -14.06 1.21
N ASP A 124 -0.87 -14.69 0.10
CA ASP A 124 -1.60 -14.52 -1.16
C ASP A 124 -2.99 -15.19 -1.10
N GLU A 125 -3.02 -16.37 -0.50
CA GLU A 125 -4.23 -17.19 -0.34
C GLU A 125 -4.91 -16.98 1.01
N TRP A 126 -4.24 -16.33 1.98
CA TRP A 126 -4.81 -16.09 3.30
C TRP A 126 -6.15 -15.33 3.21
N ARG A 127 -7.12 -15.73 4.03
CA ARG A 127 -8.42 -15.08 4.18
C ARG A 127 -8.73 -14.89 5.66
N TYR A 128 -9.41 -13.80 5.97
CA TYR A 128 -9.85 -13.51 7.33
C TYR A 128 -10.78 -14.63 7.86
N SER A 129 -10.55 -15.03 9.11
CA SER A 129 -11.39 -15.97 9.84
C SER A 129 -11.96 -15.30 11.09
N PRO A 130 -13.29 -15.17 11.23
CA PRO A 130 -13.91 -14.65 12.45
C PRO A 130 -13.65 -15.52 13.69
N SER A 131 -13.43 -16.83 13.51
CA SER A 131 -13.15 -17.75 14.61
C SER A 131 -11.70 -17.72 15.07
N ASP A 132 -10.80 -17.20 14.25
CA ASP A 132 -9.37 -17.08 14.53
C ASP A 132 -8.82 -15.76 13.96
N PRO A 133 -9.21 -14.61 14.54
CA PRO A 133 -8.83 -13.31 14.01
C PRO A 133 -7.36 -13.00 14.29
N LEU A 134 -6.63 -12.56 13.28
CA LEU A 134 -5.25 -12.11 13.39
C LEU A 134 -5.16 -10.59 13.56
N ILE A 135 -4.25 -10.15 14.43
CA ILE A 135 -3.75 -8.79 14.47
C ILE A 135 -2.58 -8.69 13.51
N CYS A 136 -2.73 -7.84 12.49
CA CYS A 136 -1.73 -7.63 11.45
C CYS A 136 -1.09 -6.26 11.63
N THR A 137 0.25 -6.24 11.71
CA THR A 137 1.04 -5.03 11.92
C THR A 137 2.11 -4.92 10.86
N LEU A 138 2.12 -3.80 10.13
CA LEU A 138 3.23 -3.46 9.25
C LEU A 138 4.05 -2.36 9.93
N VAL A 139 5.30 -2.69 10.24
CA VAL A 139 6.26 -1.75 10.81
C VAL A 139 7.06 -1.15 9.67
N LEU A 140 7.21 0.18 9.67
CA LEU A 140 7.91 0.94 8.64
C LEU A 140 8.84 1.97 9.28
N GLU A 141 9.83 2.41 8.52
CA GLU A 141 10.57 3.62 8.83
C GLU A 141 9.63 4.82 8.97
N LYS A 142 9.96 5.73 9.89
CA LYS A 142 9.23 7.00 9.98
C LYS A 142 9.84 7.99 9.00
N LEU A 143 9.07 8.34 7.99
CA LEU A 143 9.41 9.35 6.99
C LEU A 143 8.94 10.74 7.45
N GLY A 144 9.20 11.75 6.63
CA GLY A 144 8.84 13.14 6.91
C GLY A 144 7.39 13.45 6.59
N LYS A 145 7.10 14.73 6.32
CA LYS A 145 5.73 15.19 6.04
C LYS A 145 5.25 14.70 4.67
N ILE A 146 3.93 14.54 4.54
CA ILE A 146 3.27 14.35 3.23
C ILE A 146 3.62 15.52 2.30
N TYR A 147 3.65 15.24 1.01
CA TYR A 147 3.81 16.26 -0.02
C TYR A 147 2.61 17.22 0.04
N PHE A 148 2.91 18.51 0.09
CA PHE A 148 1.93 19.57 -0.05
C PHE A 148 2.51 20.63 -0.99
N CYS A 149 1.74 21.01 -2.00
CA CYS A 149 2.17 22.01 -2.98
C CYS A 149 1.96 23.41 -2.39
N GLU A 150 2.99 24.00 -1.78
CA GLU A 150 2.90 25.31 -1.11
C GLU A 150 3.14 26.50 -2.05
N ASN A 151 3.76 26.33 -3.22
CA ASN A 151 4.04 27.43 -4.15
C ASN A 151 4.18 26.97 -5.62
N ILE A 152 3.48 27.66 -6.53
CA ILE A 152 3.15 27.20 -7.89
C ILE A 152 4.29 27.42 -8.91
N ALA A 153 5.21 28.36 -8.68
CA ALA A 153 6.13 28.81 -9.75
C ALA A 153 7.46 28.03 -9.84
N ASP A 154 8.31 28.05 -8.81
CA ASP A 154 9.68 27.49 -8.91
C ASP A 154 9.87 26.15 -8.17
N THR A 155 9.15 25.96 -7.06
CA THR A 155 9.19 24.71 -6.28
C THR A 155 8.52 23.56 -7.02
N LEU A 156 7.58 23.88 -7.92
CA LEU A 156 6.79 22.90 -8.67
C LEU A 156 7.65 22.15 -9.69
N ALA A 157 8.44 22.84 -10.50
CA ALA A 157 9.26 22.20 -11.54
C ALA A 157 10.28 21.20 -10.94
N THR A 158 10.97 21.59 -9.87
CA THR A 158 11.95 20.72 -9.20
C THR A 158 11.27 19.54 -8.49
N SER A 159 10.12 19.78 -7.85
CA SER A 159 9.39 18.71 -7.14
C SER A 159 8.77 17.71 -8.11
N ILE A 160 8.16 18.20 -9.21
CA ILE A 160 7.63 17.36 -10.29
C ILE A 160 8.74 16.54 -10.94
N SER A 161 9.90 17.13 -11.24
CA SER A 161 11.04 16.39 -11.77
C SER A 161 11.46 15.25 -10.84
N ASN A 162 11.53 15.51 -9.53
CA ASN A 162 11.90 14.46 -8.57
C ASN A 162 10.85 13.33 -8.47
N MET A 163 9.55 13.67 -8.56
CA MET A 163 8.48 12.66 -8.60
C MET A 163 8.50 11.86 -9.90
N HIS A 164 8.73 12.51 -11.04
CA HIS A 164 8.83 11.84 -12.34
C HIS A 164 9.93 10.78 -12.32
N GLU A 165 11.08 11.12 -11.75
CA GLU A 165 12.19 10.19 -11.60
C GLU A 165 11.86 9.03 -10.65
N LEU A 166 11.18 9.27 -9.52
CA LEU A 166 10.73 8.20 -8.63
C LEU A 166 9.74 7.25 -9.31
N VAL A 167 8.82 7.79 -10.10
CA VAL A 167 7.85 6.99 -10.86
C VAL A 167 8.55 6.23 -11.99
N HIS A 168 9.52 6.83 -12.65
CA HIS A 168 10.35 6.17 -13.65
C HIS A 168 11.22 5.07 -13.03
N ASP A 169 11.75 5.32 -11.84
CA ASP A 169 12.46 4.35 -11.00
C ASP A 169 11.59 3.14 -10.68
N LEU A 170 10.41 3.40 -10.13
CA LEU A 170 9.44 2.36 -9.85
C LEU A 170 9.02 1.59 -11.12
N GLY A 171 8.81 2.29 -12.23
CA GLY A 171 8.43 1.67 -13.50
C GLY A 171 9.48 0.71 -14.05
N SER A 172 10.77 0.97 -13.83
CA SER A 172 11.83 0.06 -14.29
C SER A 172 11.94 -1.24 -13.49
N THR A 173 11.35 -1.30 -12.30
CA THR A 173 11.21 -2.57 -11.55
C THR A 173 10.01 -3.37 -12.04
N GLY A 174 9.29 -2.89 -13.07
CA GLY A 174 8.02 -3.46 -13.49
C GLY A 174 6.92 -3.31 -12.44
N ILE A 175 7.07 -2.40 -11.46
CA ILE A 175 6.03 -2.13 -10.47
C ILE A 175 5.30 -0.85 -10.85
N MET A 176 3.98 -0.86 -10.73
CA MET A 176 3.10 0.29 -10.92
C MET A 176 2.33 0.52 -9.63
N HIS A 177 2.52 1.68 -8.99
CA HIS A 177 1.90 1.98 -7.69
C HIS A 177 0.37 1.98 -7.71
N LYS A 178 -0.25 2.36 -8.84
CA LYS A 178 -1.71 2.51 -9.05
C LYS A 178 -2.42 3.54 -8.15
N ASP A 179 -1.74 4.13 -7.16
CA ASP A 179 -2.28 5.14 -6.25
C ASP A 179 -1.34 6.33 -5.98
N LEU A 180 -1.05 7.12 -7.02
CA LEU A 180 -0.13 8.26 -6.93
C LEU A 180 -0.81 9.55 -6.42
N ARG A 181 -1.56 9.45 -5.33
CA ARG A 181 -2.17 10.62 -4.65
C ARG A 181 -1.13 11.33 -3.78
N TYR A 182 -1.29 12.64 -3.55
CA TYR A 182 -0.29 13.45 -2.85
C TYR A 182 0.01 12.99 -1.42
N TRP A 183 -0.94 12.34 -0.74
CA TRP A 183 -0.72 11.78 0.59
C TRP A 183 0.11 10.50 0.62
N ASN A 184 0.29 9.84 -0.53
CA ASN A 184 1.18 8.68 -0.70
C ASN A 184 2.61 9.09 -1.10
N ILE A 185 2.87 10.40 -1.18
CA ILE A 185 4.18 10.96 -1.43
C ILE A 185 4.64 11.63 -0.14
N VAL A 186 5.73 11.14 0.43
CA VAL A 186 6.24 11.62 1.72
C VAL A 186 7.69 12.04 1.63
N ARG A 187 8.08 13.01 2.45
CA ARG A 187 9.44 13.53 2.46
C ARG A 187 10.42 12.43 2.88
N ALA A 188 11.42 12.16 2.04
CA ALA A 188 12.53 11.29 2.40
C ALA A 188 13.31 11.92 3.56
N THR A 189 13.65 11.11 4.56
CA THR A 189 14.44 11.52 5.73
C THR A 189 15.93 11.24 5.57
N ARG A 190 16.33 10.73 4.41
CA ARG A 190 17.67 10.22 4.14
C ARG A 190 18.29 10.88 2.93
N ASP A 191 19.60 11.03 2.99
CA ASP A 191 20.43 11.60 1.93
C ASP A 191 21.16 10.50 1.13
N VAL A 192 20.41 9.48 0.70
CA VAL A 192 20.94 8.40 -0.16
C VAL A 192 20.90 8.87 -1.61
N VAL A 193 22.05 8.79 -2.29
CA VAL A 193 22.18 9.13 -3.70
C VAL A 193 21.61 7.97 -4.53
N CYS A 194 20.60 8.26 -5.35
CA CYS A 194 20.12 7.30 -6.33
C CYS A 194 21.21 7.05 -7.37
N PRO A 195 21.64 5.80 -7.59
CA PRO A 195 22.71 5.51 -8.56
C PRO A 195 22.26 5.71 -10.01
N ARG A 196 20.96 5.86 -10.28
CA ARG A 196 20.42 6.11 -11.63
C ARG A 196 20.35 7.60 -12.00
N HIS A 197 20.02 8.44 -11.02
CA HIS A 197 19.84 9.88 -11.20
C HIS A 197 21.00 10.71 -10.64
N GLU A 198 21.97 10.06 -9.99
CA GLU A 198 23.15 10.67 -9.36
C GLU A 198 22.78 11.81 -8.38
N ARG A 199 21.60 11.72 -7.75
CA ARG A 199 21.10 12.71 -6.80
C ARG A 199 20.25 12.08 -5.70
N VAL A 200 20.09 12.81 -4.60
CA VAL A 200 19.21 12.42 -3.50
C VAL A 200 17.76 12.71 -3.87
N HIS A 201 16.89 11.70 -3.77
CA HIS A 201 15.45 11.93 -3.87
C HIS A 201 14.91 12.60 -2.61
N ARG A 202 14.13 13.66 -2.80
CA ARG A 202 13.51 14.39 -1.68
C ARG A 202 12.22 13.73 -1.22
N TRP A 203 11.65 12.86 -2.04
CA TRP A 203 10.37 12.21 -1.82
C TRP A 203 10.50 10.69 -1.88
N GLN A 204 9.57 9.99 -1.25
CA GLN A 204 9.39 8.55 -1.32
C GLN A 204 7.90 8.24 -1.50
N LEU A 205 7.65 7.10 -2.13
CA LEU A 205 6.30 6.55 -2.32
C LEU A 205 6.00 5.56 -1.17
N ILE A 206 4.75 5.55 -0.72
CA ILE A 206 4.24 4.63 0.32
C ILE A 206 2.85 4.16 -0.08
N ASP A 207 2.33 3.14 0.60
CA ASP A 207 0.96 2.63 0.37
C ASP A 207 0.82 1.85 -0.95
N PHE A 208 1.65 0.80 -1.09
CA PHE A 208 1.68 -0.10 -2.24
C PHE A 208 0.60 -1.21 -2.19
N ASP A 209 -0.43 -1.05 -1.38
CA ASP A 209 -1.46 -2.08 -1.17
C ASP A 209 -2.26 -2.38 -2.44
N ILE A 210 -2.44 -1.42 -3.34
CA ILE A 210 -3.06 -1.63 -4.65
C ILE A 210 -2.06 -1.65 -5.81
N ALA A 211 -0.76 -1.67 -5.53
CA ALA A 211 0.27 -1.72 -6.57
C ALA A 211 0.15 -2.99 -7.42
N LYS A 212 0.73 -2.94 -8.62
CA LYS A 212 0.70 -4.01 -9.63
C LYS A 212 2.12 -4.30 -10.13
N LYS A 213 2.44 -5.56 -10.42
CA LYS A 213 3.59 -5.94 -11.23
C LYS A 213 3.16 -6.04 -12.71
N ILE A 214 3.91 -5.42 -13.64
CA ILE A 214 3.66 -5.37 -15.08
C ILE A 214 4.71 -6.16 -15.86
#